data_AF-A0A3N9WUT3-F1
#
_entry.id   AF-A0A3N9WUT3-F1
#
_cell.length_a   1.000
_cell.length_b   1.000
_cell.length_c   1.000
_cell.angle_alpha   90.00
_cell.angle_beta   90.00
_cell.angle_gamma   90.00
#
_symmetry.space_group_name_H-M   'P 1'
#
loop_
_entity.id
_entity.type
_entity.pdbx_description
1 polymer ?
#
loop_
_entity_poly.entity_id
_entity_poly.type
_entity_poly.pdbx_seq_one_letter_code
_entity_poly.pdbx_strand_id
1 'polypeptide(L)'
;PGHLAAYAGLAPVTRRSGSSIRGEHPPRGGNKNLKRAFFLAAFASLADPVSRAYYDRKRAEGKRHNAALICLARRRCDVLYAMLRDKIPYQPRPATPIAA
;
A
#
# COMPACT_ATOMS: atom_id res chain seq x y z
N PRO A 1 9.33 -5.93 -9.98
CA PRO A 1 8.77 -5.50 -8.66
C PRO A 1 7.28 -5.09 -8.77
N GLY A 2 6.41 -5.63 -7.90
CA GLY A 2 4.97 -5.29 -7.89
C GLY A 2 4.00 -6.40 -8.32
N HIS A 3 4.47 -7.57 -8.76
CA HIS A 3 3.61 -8.69 -9.17
C HIS A 3 2.69 -9.17 -8.05
N LEU A 4 3.19 -9.23 -6.81
CA LEU A 4 2.37 -9.63 -5.65
C LEU A 4 1.23 -8.63 -5.39
N ALA A 5 1.52 -7.34 -5.51
CA ALA A 5 0.51 -6.31 -5.33
C ALA A 5 -0.50 -6.23 -6.48
N ALA A 6 -0.07 -6.48 -7.70
CA ALA A 6 -0.96 -6.60 -8.85
C ALA A 6 -1.91 -7.79 -8.68
N TYR A 7 -1.37 -8.95 -8.27
CA TYR A 7 -2.17 -10.15 -7.97
C TYR A 7 -3.15 -9.91 -6.81
N ALA A 8 -2.72 -9.23 -5.75
CA ALA A 8 -3.57 -8.87 -4.61
C ALA A 8 -4.60 -7.76 -4.93
N GLY A 9 -4.61 -7.18 -6.14
CA GLY A 9 -5.50 -6.07 -6.48
C GLY A 9 -5.23 -4.79 -5.67
N LEU A 10 -3.96 -4.57 -5.30
CA LEU A 10 -3.46 -3.40 -4.57
C LEU A 10 -2.66 -2.45 -5.46
N ALA A 11 -2.12 -2.92 -6.58
CA ALA A 11 -1.42 -2.06 -7.53
C ALA A 11 -2.42 -1.20 -8.32
N PRO A 12 -2.14 0.09 -8.54
CA PRO A 12 -2.95 0.91 -9.43
C PRO A 12 -2.95 0.28 -10.83
N VAL A 13 -4.12 0.25 -11.47
CA VAL A 13 -4.23 -0.20 -12.87
C VAL A 13 -4.47 1.01 -13.73
N THR A 14 -3.51 1.30 -14.61
CA THR A 14 -3.66 2.32 -15.65
C THR A 14 -4.64 1.79 -16.68
N ARG A 15 -5.84 2.37 -16.76
CA ARG A 15 -6.76 2.08 -17.88
C ARG A 15 -6.32 2.91 -19.08
N ARG A 16 -5.80 2.25 -20.12
CA ARG A 16 -5.73 2.83 -21.47
C ARG A 16 -6.93 2.35 -22.28
N SER A 17 -7.92 3.21 -22.49
CA SER A 17 -8.96 2.99 -23.50
C SER A 17 -9.04 4.26 -24.35
N GLY A 18 -8.35 4.27 -25.49
CA GLY A 18 -8.23 5.43 -26.39
C GLY A 18 -7.12 6.43 -26.00
N SER A 19 -6.90 7.42 -26.88
CA SER A 19 -5.82 8.44 -26.85
C SER A 19 -5.78 9.37 -25.63
N SER A 20 -6.59 9.11 -24.60
CA SER A 20 -6.66 9.90 -23.37
C SER A 20 -6.16 9.08 -22.17
N ILE A 21 -5.07 9.54 -21.53
CA ILE A 21 -4.62 8.99 -20.24
C ILE A 21 -5.53 9.57 -19.15
N ARG A 22 -6.69 8.95 -18.93
CA ARG A 22 -7.57 9.26 -17.79
C ARG A 22 -7.11 8.48 -16.56
N GLY A 23 -6.09 9.00 -15.86
CA GLY A 23 -5.78 8.69 -14.45
C GLY A 23 -5.50 7.23 -14.06
N GLU A 24 -4.97 7.06 -12.84
CA GLU A 24 -4.86 5.73 -12.23
C GLU A 24 -6.21 5.31 -11.63
N HIS A 25 -6.67 4.10 -11.96
CA HIS A 25 -7.92 3.56 -11.44
C HIS A 25 -7.66 2.42 -10.44
N PRO A 26 -8.52 2.28 -9.42
CA PRO A 26 -8.51 1.10 -8.58
C PRO A 26 -8.74 -0.16 -9.43
N PRO A 27 -7.92 -1.21 -9.29
CA PRO A 27 -8.16 -2.48 -9.96
C PRO A 27 -9.51 -3.06 -9.54
N ARG A 28 -10.31 -3.47 -10.54
CA ARG A 28 -11.56 -4.23 -10.33
C ARG A 28 -11.31 -5.74 -10.23
N GLY A 29 -10.13 -6.21 -10.65
CA GLY A 29 -9.68 -7.60 -10.54
C GLY A 29 -8.70 -7.83 -9.37
N GLY A 30 -8.21 -9.07 -9.26
CA GLY A 30 -7.26 -9.50 -8.23
C GLY A 30 -7.87 -10.40 -7.16
N ASN A 31 -7.03 -10.99 -6.32
CA ASN A 31 -7.44 -11.90 -5.26
C ASN A 31 -8.12 -11.13 -4.10
N LYS A 32 -9.44 -11.29 -3.98
CA LYS A 32 -10.28 -10.59 -2.99
C LYS A 32 -9.89 -10.93 -1.54
N ASN A 33 -9.47 -12.16 -1.28
CA ASN A 33 -9.06 -12.61 0.06
C ASN A 33 -7.77 -11.91 0.47
N LEU A 34 -6.78 -11.86 -0.43
CA LEU A 34 -5.53 -11.14 -0.18
C LEU A 34 -5.78 -9.64 -0.01
N LYS A 35 -6.62 -9.04 -0.86
CA LYS A 35 -6.98 -7.63 -0.72
C LYS A 35 -7.57 -7.32 0.65
N ARG A 36 -8.51 -8.16 1.12
CA ARG A 36 -9.13 -8.02 2.45
C ARG A 36 -8.10 -8.21 3.56
N ALA A 37 -7.25 -9.22 3.47
CA ALA A 37 -6.20 -9.49 4.45
C ALA A 37 -5.23 -8.30 4.59
N PHE A 38 -4.75 -7.76 3.47
CA PHE A 38 -3.88 -6.58 3.49
C PHE A 38 -4.58 -5.31 3.95
N PHE A 39 -5.87 -5.14 3.65
CA PHE A 39 -6.65 -4.02 4.18
C PHE A 39 -6.74 -4.06 5.71
N LEU A 40 -7.09 -5.22 6.28
CA LEU A 40 -7.13 -5.42 7.73
C LEU A 40 -5.75 -5.25 8.37
N ALA A 41 -4.70 -5.79 7.75
CA ALA A 41 -3.33 -5.62 8.22
C ALA A 41 -2.87 -4.16 8.19
N ALA A 42 -3.27 -3.40 7.17
CA ALA A 42 -3.00 -1.96 7.09
C ALA A 42 -3.74 -1.18 8.18
N PHE A 43 -5.01 -1.51 8.44
CA PHE A 43 -5.79 -0.91 9.51
C PHE A 43 -5.17 -1.17 10.89
N ALA A 44 -4.82 -2.42 11.20
CA ALA A 44 -4.15 -2.78 12.45
C ALA A 44 -2.79 -2.08 12.61
N SER A 45 -2.07 -1.86 11.51
CA SER A 45 -0.77 -1.17 11.55
C SER A 45 -0.85 0.32 11.86
N LEU A 46 -2.05 0.92 11.97
CA LEU A 46 -2.16 2.32 12.38
C LEU A 46 -1.72 2.58 13.83
N ALA A 47 -1.54 1.53 14.64
CA ALA A 47 -0.93 1.63 15.97
C ALA A 47 0.59 1.89 15.90
N ASP A 48 1.24 1.54 14.79
CA ASP A 48 2.66 1.82 14.56
C ASP A 48 2.87 3.27 14.08
N PRO A 49 3.70 4.10 14.74
CA PRO A 49 3.91 5.49 14.38
C PRO A 49 4.38 5.71 12.94
N VAL A 50 5.22 4.81 12.39
CA VAL A 50 5.74 4.93 11.02
C VAL A 50 4.63 4.71 9.98
N SER A 51 3.78 3.71 10.23
CA SER A 51 2.61 3.41 9.40
C SER A 51 1.55 4.52 9.51
N ARG A 52 1.35 5.06 10.72
CA ARG A 52 0.44 6.18 10.99
C ARG A 52 0.86 7.45 10.26
N ALA A 53 2.13 7.85 10.35
CA ALA A 53 2.66 9.02 9.66
C ALA A 53 2.49 8.93 8.14
N TYR A 54 2.68 7.73 7.56
CA TYR A 54 2.41 7.53 6.13
C TYR A 54 0.93 7.66 5.78
N TYR A 55 0.05 7.09 6.59
CA TYR A 55 -1.39 7.21 6.42
C TYR A 55 -1.84 8.67 6.49
N ASP A 56 -1.39 9.42 7.50
CA ASP A 56 -1.75 10.82 7.68
C ASP A 56 -1.23 11.69 6.52
N ARG A 57 -0.01 11.44 6.02
CA ARG A 57 0.49 12.08 4.81
C ARG A 57 -0.41 11.82 3.60
N LYS A 58 -0.87 10.57 3.41
CA LYS A 58 -1.82 10.25 2.32
C LYS A 58 -3.19 10.90 2.52
N ARG A 59 -3.65 11.10 3.75
CA ARG A 59 -4.86 11.87 4.05
C ARG A 59 -4.66 13.36 3.73
N ALA A 60 -3.50 13.93 4.05
CA ALA A 60 -3.14 15.31 3.74
C ALA A 60 -3.02 15.56 2.22
N GLU A 61 -2.59 14.57 1.44
CA GLU A 61 -2.64 14.58 -0.03
C GLU A 61 -4.09 14.52 -0.61
N GLY A 62 -5.12 14.61 0.23
CA GLY A 62 -6.53 14.62 -0.18
C GLY A 62 -7.14 13.23 -0.43
N LYS A 63 -6.42 12.13 -0.15
CA LYS A 63 -6.99 10.78 -0.31
C LYS A 63 -8.04 10.51 0.76
N ARG A 64 -9.16 9.90 0.37
CA ARG A 64 -10.18 9.38 1.29
C ARG A 64 -9.60 8.29 2.19
N HIS A 65 -10.18 8.06 3.37
CA HIS A 65 -9.73 7.04 4.34
C HIS A 65 -9.40 5.68 3.70
N ASN A 66 -10.35 5.10 2.98
CA ASN A 66 -10.15 3.79 2.33
C ASN A 66 -9.03 3.82 1.28
N ALA A 67 -8.88 4.92 0.54
CA ALA A 67 -7.81 5.05 -0.44
C ALA A 67 -6.43 5.16 0.24
N ALA A 68 -6.33 5.92 1.34
CA ALA A 68 -5.12 6.02 2.14
C ALA A 68 -4.74 4.66 2.76
N LEU A 69 -5.72 3.89 3.25
CA LEU A 69 -5.50 2.52 3.73
C LEU A 69 -5.01 1.58 2.63
N ILE A 70 -5.56 1.67 1.42
CA ILE A 70 -5.08 0.86 0.28
C ILE A 70 -3.66 1.25 -0.11
N CYS A 71 -3.30 2.53 -0.07
CA CYS A 71 -1.91 2.97 -0.26
C CYS A 71 -0.97 2.40 0.82
N LEU A 72 -1.41 2.35 2.08
CA LEU A 72 -0.65 1.73 3.17
C LEU A 72 -0.53 0.21 2.99
N ALA A 73 -1.63 -0.46 2.62
CA ALA A 73 -1.67 -1.88 2.30
C ALA A 73 -0.69 -2.24 1.16
N ARG A 74 -0.65 -1.42 0.11
CA ARG A 74 0.30 -1.55 -1.00
C ARG A 74 1.76 -1.48 -0.51
N ARG A 75 2.07 -0.55 0.39
CA ARG A 75 3.41 -0.41 0.99
C ARG A 75 3.76 -1.62 1.85
N ARG A 76 2.83 -2.12 2.68
CA ARG A 76 3.04 -3.33 3.50
C ARG A 76 3.24 -4.58 2.65
N CYS A 77 2.54 -4.67 1.53
CA CYS A 77 2.72 -5.73 0.55
C CYS A 77 4.15 -5.76 -0.03
N ASP A 78 4.78 -4.60 -0.28
CA ASP A 78 6.19 -4.55 -0.72
C ASP A 78 7.14 -5.05 0.37
N VAL A 79 6.91 -4.64 1.62
CA VAL A 79 7.72 -5.08 2.77
C VAL A 79 7.62 -6.59 2.94
N LEU A 80 6.40 -7.16 2.92
CA LEU A 80 6.21 -8.60 3.02
C LEU A 80 6.90 -9.34 1.87
N TYR A 81 6.81 -8.83 0.65
CA TYR A 81 7.50 -9.43 -0.49
C TYR A 81 9.03 -9.39 -0.31
N ALA A 82 9.60 -8.29 0.19
CA ALA A 82 11.02 -8.20 0.48
C ALA A 82 11.45 -9.20 1.57
N MET A 83 10.67 -9.32 2.66
CA MET A 83 10.92 -10.31 3.71
C MET A 83 10.93 -11.74 3.18
N LEU A 84 9.96 -12.10 2.33
CA LEU A 84 9.88 -13.44 1.73
C LEU A 84 11.01 -13.70 0.73
N ARG A 85 11.39 -12.69 -0.06
CA ARG A 85 12.47 -12.80 -1.05
C ARG A 85 13.83 -12.95 -0.38
N ASP A 86 14.11 -12.09 0.61
CA ASP A 86 15.42 -11.99 1.25
C ASP A 86 15.54 -12.96 2.45
N LYS A 87 14.42 -13.59 2.86
CA LYS A 87 14.30 -14.46 4.03
C LYS A 87 14.71 -13.78 5.35
N ILE A 88 14.55 -12.46 5.40
CA ILE A 88 14.88 -11.65 6.57
C ILE A 88 13.56 -11.28 7.27
N PRO A 89 13.43 -11.49 8.60
CA PRO A 89 12.25 -11.08 9.33
C PRO A 89 12.07 -9.56 9.33
N TYR A 90 10.86 -9.10 9.63
CA TYR A 90 10.57 -7.67 9.68
C TYR A 90 11.47 -6.98 10.72
N GLN A 91 12.22 -5.98 10.27
CA GLN A 91 12.97 -5.11 11.16
C GLN A 91 12.23 -3.77 11.27
N PRO A 92 11.79 -3.38 12.48
CA PRO A 92 11.16 -2.09 12.67
C PRO A 92 12.18 -1.00 12.33
N ARG A 93 11.86 -0.17 11.34
CA ARG A 93 12.70 0.98 11.02
C ARG A 93 12.50 2.01 12.14
N PRO A 94 13.54 2.42 12.88
CA PRO A 94 13.40 3.52 13.83
C PRO A 94 12.92 4.74 13.06
N ALA A 95 11.93 5.45 13.60
CA ALA A 95 11.49 6.72 13.05
C ALA A 95 12.66 7.70 13.19
N THR A 96 13.50 7.81 12.16
CA THR A 96 14.56 8.81 12.14
C THR A 96 13.85 10.16 12.14
N PRO A 97 13.99 11.00 13.20
CA PRO A 97 13.47 12.35 13.14
C PRO A 97 14.16 13.05 11.97
N ILE A 98 13.37 13.63 11.07
CA ILE A 98 13.91 14.51 10.03
C ILE A 98 14.51 15.69 10.81
N ALA A 99 15.84 15.79 10.83
CA ALA A 99 16.52 16.93 11.41
C ALA A 99 16.01 18.21 10.75
N ALA A 100 15.64 19.18 11.58
CA ALA A 100 15.16 20.50 11.19
C ALA A 100 16.26 21.33 10.52
#